data_AF-A0AAV5S7F5-F1
#
_entry.id   AF-A0AAV5S7F5-F1
#
_cell.length_a   1.000
_cell.length_b   1.000
_cell.length_c   1.000
_cell.angle_alpha   90.00
_cell.angle_beta   90.00
_cell.angle_gamma   90.00
#
_symmetry.space_group_name_H-M   'P 1'
#
loop_
_entity.id
_entity.type
_entity.pdbx_description
1 polymer ?
#
loop_
_entity_poly.entity_id
_entity_poly.type
_entity_poly.pdbx_seq_one_letter_code
_entity_poly.pdbx_strand_id
1 'polypeptide(L)'
;KKWPWQALFFNYGSDGYGTMCGATVLNERWLLTHCVVNATTKSYVNVGVKSLEKAKKTLKVSRIIPHPGFNFGTVENDIALLEVS
;
A
#
# COMPACT_ATOMS: atom_id res chain seq x y z
N LYS A 1 13.22 -8.76 -14.92
CA LYS A 1 13.30 -7.70 -13.87
C LYS A 1 13.52 -8.39 -12.53
N LYS A 2 14.42 -7.92 -11.66
CA LYS A 2 14.82 -8.66 -10.43
C LYS A 2 13.73 -8.73 -9.34
N TRP A 3 12.87 -7.72 -9.23
CA TRP A 3 11.82 -7.61 -8.19
C TRP A 3 10.51 -7.02 -8.75
N PRO A 4 9.81 -7.71 -9.66
CA PRO A 4 8.63 -7.14 -10.34
C PRO A 4 7.44 -6.87 -9.40
N TRP A 5 7.41 -7.49 -8.23
CA TRP A 5 6.37 -7.33 -7.22
C TRP A 5 6.56 -6.13 -6.29
N GLN A 6 7.73 -5.48 -6.29
CA GLN A 6 7.97 -4.33 -5.41
C GLN A 6 7.12 -3.12 -5.85
N ALA A 7 6.42 -2.54 -4.89
CA ALA A 7 5.68 -1.31 -5.03
C ALA A 7 6.00 -0.33 -3.89
N LEU A 8 5.82 0.97 -4.17
CA LEU A 8 5.81 2.02 -3.16
C LEU A 8 4.36 2.40 -2.89
N PHE A 9 3.96 2.36 -1.62
CA PHE A 9 2.66 2.78 -1.16
C PHE A 9 2.77 4.13 -0.48
N PHE A 10 2.04 5.12 -1.00
CA PHE A 10 1.93 6.45 -0.42
C PHE A 10 0.60 6.50 0.33
N ASN A 11 0.67 6.19 1.63
CA ASN A 11 -0.46 6.20 2.55
C ASN A 11 -0.75 7.66 2.94
N TYR A 12 -1.98 8.13 2.74
CA TYR A 12 -2.46 9.44 3.19
C TYR A 12 -3.60 9.34 4.19
N GLY A 13 -3.43 10.01 5.32
CA GLY A 13 -4.44 10.26 6.33
C GLY A 13 -5.48 11.30 5.93
N SER A 14 -6.54 11.39 6.71
CA SER A 14 -7.58 12.43 6.56
C SER A 14 -7.07 13.84 6.84
N ASP A 15 -6.03 13.95 7.67
CA ASP A 15 -5.32 15.18 8.03
C ASP A 15 -4.37 15.68 6.92
N GLY A 16 -4.20 14.90 5.85
CA GLY A 16 -3.31 15.23 4.73
C GLY A 16 -1.85 14.83 4.96
N TYR A 17 -1.49 14.33 6.15
CA TYR A 17 -0.18 13.78 6.39
C TYR A 17 -0.08 12.40 5.73
N GLY A 18 1.05 12.16 5.06
CA GLY A 18 1.30 10.91 4.35
C GLY A 18 2.60 10.25 4.77
N THR A 19 2.60 8.93 4.76
CA THR A 19 3.78 8.08 4.96
C THR A 19 4.10 7.29 3.70
N MET A 20 5.40 7.10 3.45
CA MET A 20 5.86 6.24 2.37
C MET A 20 6.19 4.86 2.94
N CYS A 21 5.58 3.84 2.38
CA CYS A 21 5.70 2.45 2.80
C CYS A 21 5.95 1.52 1.61
N GLY A 22 6.31 0.28 1.91
CA GLY A 22 6.39 -0.78 0.90
C GLY A 22 5.04 -1.45 0.65
N ALA A 23 4.87 -2.00 -0.54
CA ALA A 23 3.79 -2.95 -0.85
C ALA A 23 4.29 -4.02 -1.82
N THR A 24 3.61 -5.17 -1.82
CA THR A 24 3.90 -6.31 -2.70
C THR A 24 2.73 -6.52 -3.64
N VAL A 25 2.97 -6.51 -4.95
CA VAL A 25 1.96 -6.84 -5.97
C VAL A 25 1.65 -8.33 -5.92
N LEU A 26 0.38 -8.67 -5.68
CA LEU A 26 -0.11 -10.05 -5.72
C LEU A 26 -0.65 -10.41 -7.10
N ASN A 27 -1.41 -9.49 -7.71
CA ASN A 27 -1.97 -9.62 -9.05
C ASN A 27 -2.32 -8.22 -9.61
N GLU A 28 -3.10 -8.17 -10.70
CA GLU A 28 -3.45 -6.93 -11.40
C GLU A 28 -4.27 -5.94 -10.55
N ARG A 29 -4.96 -6.40 -9.50
CA ARG A 29 -5.87 -5.58 -8.68
C ARG A 29 -5.49 -5.51 -7.21
N TRP A 30 -4.67 -6.44 -6.72
CA TRP A 30 -4.42 -6.61 -5.30
C TRP A 30 -2.95 -6.44 -4.95
N LEU A 31 -2.70 -5.67 -3.89
CA LEU A 31 -1.40 -5.57 -3.23
C LEU A 31 -1.50 -5.92 -1.75
N LEU A 32 -0.39 -6.38 -1.20
CA LEU A 32 -0.20 -6.68 0.21
C LEU A 32 0.70 -5.63 0.87
N THR A 33 0.34 -5.16 2.07
CA THR A 33 1.17 -4.28 2.90
C THR A 33 0.80 -4.46 4.38
N HIS A 34 1.57 -3.87 5.29
CA HIS A 34 1.21 -3.71 6.69
C HIS A 34 0.84 -2.24 7.03
N CYS A 35 1.22 -1.29 6.18
CA CYS A 35 1.21 0.13 6.52
C CYS A 35 -0.11 0.83 6.18
N VAL A 36 -1.23 0.38 6.76
CA VAL A 36 -2.58 0.94 6.48
C VAL A 36 -3.16 1.73 7.65
N VAL A 37 -2.39 1.96 8.70
CA VAL A 37 -2.80 2.83 9.81
C VAL A 37 -3.13 4.22 9.25
N ASN A 38 -4.33 4.72 9.58
CA ASN A 38 -4.90 5.98 9.09
C ASN A 38 -5.06 6.09 7.57
N ALA A 39 -4.84 5.03 6.80
CA ALA A 39 -4.89 5.09 5.35
C ALA A 39 -6.30 5.38 4.83
N THR A 40 -6.39 6.29 3.86
CA THR A 40 -7.63 6.59 3.15
C THR A 40 -7.50 6.25 1.66
N THR A 41 -8.60 6.28 0.93
CA THR A 41 -8.61 6.09 -0.53
C THR A 41 -7.98 7.26 -1.31
N LYS A 42 -7.53 8.33 -0.62
CA LYS A 42 -6.63 9.33 -1.21
C LYS A 42 -5.22 8.78 -1.47
N SER A 43 -4.89 7.63 -0.87
CA SER A 43 -3.62 6.95 -1.04
C SER A 43 -3.44 6.39 -2.44
N TYR A 44 -2.19 6.19 -2.85
CA TYR A 44 -1.86 5.62 -4.16
C TYR A 44 -0.62 4.73 -4.11
N VAL A 45 -0.47 3.91 -5.15
CA VAL A 45 0.60 2.93 -5.26
C VAL A 45 1.39 3.19 -6.54
N ASN A 46 2.71 3.25 -6.43
CA ASN A 46 3.62 3.24 -7.56
C ASN A 46 4.16 1.81 -7.78
N VAL A 47 3.95 1.27 -9.00
CA VAL A 47 4.41 -0.06 -9.40
C VAL A 47 5.52 0.01 -10.45
N GLY A 48 6.30 -1.06 -10.53
CA GLY A 48 7.39 -1.17 -11.49
C GLY A 48 8.55 -0.21 -11.23
N VAL A 49 8.66 0.25 -9.98
CA VAL A 49 9.64 1.21 -9.47
C VAL A 49 11.06 0.68 -9.61
N LYS A 50 11.99 1.53 -10.05
CA LYS A 50 13.44 1.22 -10.09
C LYS A 50 14.28 2.16 -9.20
N SER A 51 13.77 3.34 -8.96
CA SER A 51 14.25 4.34 -7.99
C SER A 51 13.03 5.12 -7.49
N LEU A 52 13.16 5.82 -6.36
CA LEU A 52 12.05 6.57 -5.74
C LEU A 52 11.36 7.54 -6.72
N GLU A 53 12.11 8.08 -7.68
CA GLU A 53 11.62 9.05 -8.68
C GLU A 53 11.06 8.40 -9.95
N LYS A 54 11.25 7.09 -10.15
CA LYS A 54 10.94 6.41 -11.43
C LYS A 54 9.98 5.26 -11.21
N ALA A 55 8.69 5.59 -11.15
CA ALA A 55 7.58 4.65 -11.24
C ALA A 55 7.19 4.36 -12.69
N LYS A 56 6.75 3.14 -13.00
CA LYS A 56 6.21 2.80 -14.32
C LYS A 56 4.74 3.19 -14.44
N LYS A 57 3.97 3.01 -13.36
CA LYS A 57 2.54 3.32 -13.28
C LYS A 57 2.18 3.71 -11.85
N THR A 58 1.31 4.70 -11.72
CA THR A 58 0.66 5.09 -10.47
C THR A 58 -0.78 4.59 -10.50
N LEU A 59 -1.21 3.92 -9.44
CA LEU A 59 -2.52 3.32 -9.28
C LEU A 59 -3.21 3.93 -8.07
N LYS A 60 -4.50 4.28 -8.21
CA LYS A 60 -5.28 4.79 -7.07
C LYS A 60 -5.74 3.61 -6.22
N VAL A 61 -5.75 3.80 -4.90
CA VAL A 61 -6.33 2.81 -3.98
C VAL A 61 -7.85 2.98 -3.96
N SER A 62 -8.57 1.94 -4.34
CA SER A 62 -10.05 1.92 -4.33
C SER A 62 -10.60 1.35 -3.02
N ARG A 63 -9.89 0.38 -2.42
CA ARG A 63 -10.30 -0.26 -1.16
C ARG A 63 -9.09 -0.63 -0.30
N ILE A 64 -9.23 -0.50 1.01
CA ILE A 64 -8.22 -0.87 2.00
C ILE A 64 -8.87 -1.88 2.93
N ILE A 65 -8.23 -3.04 3.13
CA ILE A 65 -8.77 -4.15 3.93
C ILE A 65 -7.68 -4.57 4.93
N PRO A 66 -7.64 -3.97 6.13
CA PRO A 66 -6.81 -4.50 7.21
C PRO A 66 -7.34 -5.86 7.67
N HIS A 67 -6.47 -6.69 8.22
CA HIS A 67 -6.91 -7.93 8.85
C HIS A 67 -7.92 -7.62 9.98
N PRO A 68 -9.06 -8.32 10.06
CA PRO A 68 -10.11 -8.02 11.05
C PRO A 68 -9.65 -8.24 12.50
N GLY A 69 -8.64 -9.09 12.71
CA GLY A 69 -8.00 -9.32 14.00
C GLY A 69 -6.76 -8.47 14.26
N PHE A 70 -6.50 -7.41 13.48
CA PHE A 70 -5.35 -6.54 13.74
C PHE A 70 -5.47 -5.87 15.13
N ASN A 71 -4.39 -5.93 15.91
CA ASN A 71 -4.34 -5.37 17.24
C ASN A 71 -3.26 -4.27 17.33
N PHE A 72 -3.68 -3.03 17.60
CA PHE A 72 -2.77 -1.88 17.68
C PHE A 72 -1.79 -1.94 18.87
N GLY A 73 -2.12 -2.64 19.96
CA GLY A 73 -1.29 -2.74 21.15
C GLY A 73 -0.22 -3.84 21.04
N THR A 74 -0.56 -4.95 20.39
CA THR A 74 0.33 -6.12 20.24
C THR A 74 0.98 -6.25 18.86
N VAL A 75 0.47 -5.53 17.86
CA VAL A 75 0.88 -5.63 16.44
C VAL A 75 0.58 -7.02 15.84
N GLU A 76 -0.29 -7.80 16.47
CA GLU A 76 -0.73 -9.08 15.92
C GLU A 76 -1.60 -8.87 14.68
N ASN A 77 -1.43 -9.77 13.71
CA ASN A 77 -2.12 -9.75 12.42
C ASN A 77 -1.88 -8.46 11.60
N ASP A 78 -0.65 -7.93 11.65
CA ASP A 78 -0.23 -6.74 10.90
C ASP A 78 -0.07 -7.02 9.39
N ILE A 79 -1.22 -7.14 8.73
CA ILE A 79 -1.34 -7.45 7.32
C ILE A 79 -2.61 -6.84 6.74
N ALA A 80 -2.53 -6.33 5.52
CA ALA A 80 -3.64 -5.66 4.85
C ALA A 80 -3.56 -5.83 3.33
N LEU A 81 -4.74 -5.83 2.71
CA LEU A 81 -4.89 -5.80 1.25
C LEU A 81 -5.27 -4.40 0.77
N LEU A 82 -4.65 -3.99 -0.33
CA LEU A 82 -5.05 -2.81 -1.10
C LEU A 82 -5.67 -3.27 -2.42
N GLU A 83 -6.88 -2.83 -2.71
CA GLU A 83 -7.48 -2.91 -4.03
C GLU A 83 -7.13 -1.65 -4.81
N VAL A 84 -6.75 -1.80 -6.08
CA VAL A 84 -6.37 -0.69 -6.96
C VAL A 84 -7.15 -0.69 -8.27
N SER A 85 -7.31 0.52 -8.84
CA SER A 85 -7.91 0.78 -10.16
C SER A 85 -6.88 1.15 -11.21
#